data_AF-A0A6I9NXU8-F1
#
_entry.id   AF-A0A6I9NXU8-F1
#
_cell.length_a   1.000
_cell.length_b   1.000
_cell.length_c   1.000
_cell.angle_alpha   90.00
_cell.angle_beta   90.00
_cell.angle_gamma   90.00
#
_symmetry.space_group_name_H-M   'P 1'
#
loop_
_entity.id
_entity.type
_entity.pdbx_description
1 polymer ?
#
loop_
_entity_poly.entity_id
_entity_poly.type
_entity_poly.pdbx_seq_one_letter_code
_entity_poly.pdbx_strand_id
1 'polypeptide(L)'
;DIRNDLYLTLERGDFERGGKSVQKNIEVTVYVLYADGEILKECISLGSGEPPLPEHRSFVLYHNNSPRWSEVIKLPIPVDRFRGSHLRFEFRHCSTKDKGEKKLFGFSFTPLMREDGTTLSDESHELYVYKCDENTLFSNHALYLGLPCCKEDFNSCSSLPSSLVFQRSAKENFWIQTQLSSTKLTQNVDLLALLKWKAHPDRVMDILGRLRHVSGEEIVK
;
A
#
# COMPACT_ATOMS: atom_id res chain seq x y z
N ASP A 1 7.70 -13.02 -22.39
CA ASP A 1 7.39 -11.69 -21.86
C ASP A 1 6.99 -11.86 -20.40
N ILE A 2 7.70 -11.25 -19.46
CA ILE A 2 7.40 -11.35 -18.01
C ILE A 2 6.66 -10.07 -17.64
N ARG A 3 5.34 -10.15 -17.50
CA ARG A 3 4.51 -9.05 -17.03
C ARG A 3 4.33 -9.19 -15.52
N ASN A 4 4.71 -8.15 -14.76
CA ASN A 4 4.48 -8.02 -13.32
C ASN A 4 4.23 -6.55 -12.98
N ASP A 5 3.10 -6.04 -13.47
CA ASP A 5 2.71 -4.66 -13.27
C ASP A 5 1.62 -4.61 -12.21
N LEU A 6 1.88 -3.89 -11.11
CA LEU A 6 0.86 -3.53 -10.14
C LEU A 6 0.35 -2.12 -10.48
N TYR A 7 -0.94 -1.99 -10.71
CA TYR A 7 -1.58 -0.69 -10.87
C TYR A 7 -2.14 -0.26 -9.51
N LEU A 8 -1.79 0.96 -9.12
CA LEU A 8 -2.25 1.59 -7.89
C LEU A 8 -3.10 2.79 -8.26
N THR A 9 -4.32 2.86 -7.72
CA THR A 9 -5.16 4.04 -7.80
C THR A 9 -5.22 4.73 -6.44
N LEU A 10 -4.81 6.00 -6.38
CA LEU A 10 -5.08 6.86 -5.23
C LEU A 10 -6.55 7.28 -5.31
N GLU A 11 -7.41 6.63 -4.52
CA GLU A 11 -8.85 6.79 -4.69
C GLU A 11 -9.34 8.07 -4.00
N ARG A 12 -9.30 8.08 -2.67
CA ARG A 12 -9.80 9.17 -1.83
C ARG A 12 -9.21 9.12 -0.43
N GLY A 13 -9.37 10.18 0.34
CA GLY A 13 -9.10 10.17 1.78
C GLY A 13 -10.08 11.05 2.52
N ASP A 14 -10.23 10.81 3.82
CA ASP A 14 -11.03 11.62 4.74
C ASP A 14 -10.13 12.06 5.88
N PHE A 15 -9.93 13.37 6.03
CA PHE A 15 -9.00 13.96 6.98
C PHE A 15 -9.67 14.97 7.90
N GLU A 16 -9.21 15.04 9.14
CA GLU A 16 -9.71 16.02 10.08
C GLU A 16 -9.16 17.40 9.75
N ARG A 17 -10.01 18.41 9.95
CA ARG A 17 -9.63 19.82 9.83
C ARG A 17 -8.62 20.26 10.90
N GLY A 18 -8.55 19.55 12.03
CA GLY A 18 -7.59 19.80 13.11
C GLY A 18 -7.71 21.20 13.71
N GLY A 19 -8.94 21.65 14.00
CA GLY A 19 -9.21 22.94 14.65
C GLY A 19 -8.97 24.20 13.81
N LYS A 20 -8.50 24.07 12.56
CA LYS A 20 -8.26 25.22 11.66
C LYS A 20 -9.58 25.88 11.21
N SER A 21 -9.55 27.14 10.77
CA SER A 21 -10.71 27.86 10.20
C SER A 21 -11.04 27.44 8.75
N VAL A 22 -10.14 26.72 8.09
CA VAL A 22 -10.28 26.28 6.70
C VAL A 22 -9.84 24.82 6.57
N GLN A 23 -10.37 24.12 5.56
CA GLN A 23 -9.95 22.76 5.22
C GLN A 23 -8.48 22.75 4.73
N LYS A 24 -7.81 21.59 4.87
CA LYS A 24 -6.43 21.39 4.45
C LYS A 24 -6.35 21.29 2.92
N ASN A 25 -5.20 21.70 2.39
CA ASN A 25 -4.75 21.28 1.06
C ASN A 25 -3.81 20.11 1.29
N ILE A 26 -4.14 18.93 0.75
CA ILE A 26 -3.45 17.68 1.07
C ILE A 26 -2.76 17.15 -0.18
N GLU A 27 -1.45 16.91 -0.06
CA GLU A 27 -0.66 16.16 -1.03
C GLU A 27 -0.33 14.79 -0.44
N VAL A 28 -0.46 13.75 -1.28
CA VAL A 28 0.00 12.40 -0.96
C VAL A 28 1.30 12.16 -1.69
N THR A 29 2.36 11.81 -0.96
CA THR A 29 3.59 11.29 -1.57
C THR A 29 3.59 9.77 -1.46
N VAL A 30 3.74 9.09 -2.59
CA VAL A 30 3.74 7.63 -2.70
C VAL A 30 5.16 7.14 -2.89
N TYR A 31 5.55 6.15 -2.09
CA TYR A 31 6.83 5.47 -2.19
C TYR A 31 6.61 3.95 -2.30
N VAL A 32 7.46 3.30 -3.08
CA VAL A 32 7.67 1.85 -3.01
C VAL A 32 8.96 1.63 -2.24
N LEU A 33 8.88 0.97 -1.08
CA LEU A 33 10.05 0.70 -0.25
C LEU A 33 10.22 -0.79 0.00
N TYR A 34 11.46 -1.18 0.26
CA TYR A 34 11.80 -2.50 0.77
C TYR A 34 11.82 -2.52 2.31
N ALA A 35 11.84 -3.71 2.91
CA ALA A 35 11.73 -3.90 4.36
C ALA A 35 12.82 -3.21 5.19
N ASP A 36 13.98 -2.96 4.60
CA ASP A 36 15.11 -2.23 5.20
C ASP A 36 15.00 -0.69 5.05
N GLY A 37 13.97 -0.20 4.36
CA GLY A 37 13.76 1.21 4.08
C GLY A 37 14.36 1.71 2.77
N GLU A 38 14.95 0.83 1.94
CA GLU A 38 15.41 1.21 0.61
C GLU A 38 14.24 1.66 -0.25
N ILE A 39 14.31 2.86 -0.84
CA ILE A 39 13.36 3.31 -1.86
C ILE A 39 13.69 2.62 -3.17
N LEU A 40 12.72 1.88 -3.73
CA LEU A 40 12.87 1.23 -5.03
C LEU A 40 12.65 2.25 -6.16
N LYS A 41 13.74 2.91 -6.57
CA LYS A 41 13.72 4.09 -7.43
C LYS A 41 13.13 3.88 -8.83
N GLU A 42 13.11 2.64 -9.30
CA GLU A 42 12.65 2.30 -10.65
C GLU A 42 11.23 1.70 -10.68
N CYS A 43 10.49 1.79 -9.57
CA CYS A 43 9.22 1.11 -9.37
C CYS A 43 7.98 2.00 -9.49
N ILE A 44 8.10 3.23 -9.98
CA ILE A 44 6.95 4.13 -10.25
C ILE A 44 7.06 4.64 -11.68
N SER A 45 6.03 4.41 -12.49
CA SER A 45 5.93 4.89 -13.87
C SER A 45 4.60 5.61 -14.09
N LEU A 46 4.67 6.84 -14.61
CA LEU A 46 3.51 7.71 -14.83
C LEU A 46 2.99 7.68 -16.28
N GLY A 47 3.51 6.78 -17.11
CA GLY A 47 3.12 6.69 -18.51
C GLY A 47 4.20 6.04 -19.38
N SER A 48 3.83 5.76 -20.62
CA SER A 48 4.75 5.21 -21.61
C SER A 48 5.79 6.25 -22.00
N GLY A 49 7.08 5.92 -21.81
CA GLY A 49 8.22 6.75 -22.24
C GLY A 49 8.77 7.69 -21.18
N GLU A 50 8.07 7.87 -20.06
CA GLU A 50 8.60 8.61 -18.91
C GLU A 50 9.60 7.74 -18.13
N PRO A 51 10.74 8.30 -17.68
CA PRO A 51 11.66 7.58 -16.81
C PRO A 51 10.96 7.25 -15.49
N PRO A 52 11.31 6.13 -14.85
CA PRO A 52 10.72 5.80 -13.57
C PRO A 52 11.18 6.79 -12.49
N LEU A 53 10.31 7.02 -11.51
CA LEU A 53 10.51 7.98 -10.44
C LEU A 53 10.70 7.29 -9.08
N PRO A 54 11.45 7.90 -8.15
CA PRO A 54 11.58 7.37 -6.78
C PRO A 54 10.33 7.57 -5.92
N GLU A 55 9.48 8.51 -6.31
CA GLU A 55 8.24 8.86 -5.62
C GLU A 55 7.21 9.43 -6.61
N HIS A 56 5.93 9.31 -6.27
CA HIS A 56 4.84 10.04 -6.95
C HIS A 56 4.22 11.05 -5.98
N ARG A 57 3.87 12.24 -6.46
CA ARG A 57 3.14 13.25 -5.67
C ARG A 57 1.79 13.51 -6.31
N SER A 58 0.74 13.36 -5.51
CA SER A 58 -0.63 13.58 -5.98
C SER A 58 -0.92 15.04 -6.30
N PHE A 59 -2.00 15.28 -7.03
CA PHE A 59 -2.63 16.58 -7.08
C PHE A 59 -3.08 17.04 -5.69
N VAL A 60 -3.19 18.36 -5.54
CA VAL A 60 -3.65 19.00 -4.32
C VAL A 60 -5.00 19.67 -4.60
N LEU A 61 -6.06 19.13 -4.02
CA LEU A 61 -7.40 19.72 -4.13
C LEU A 61 -7.55 20.84 -3.10
N TYR A 62 -7.85 22.05 -3.58
CA TYR A 62 -7.88 23.26 -2.75
C TYR A 62 -8.99 23.18 -1.69
N HIS A 63 -8.59 23.40 -0.43
CA HIS A 63 -9.46 23.38 0.75
C HIS A 63 -10.41 22.19 0.75
N ASN A 64 -9.84 20.99 0.57
CA ASN A 64 -10.59 19.75 0.55
C ASN A 64 -10.00 18.73 1.54
N ASN A 65 -10.74 18.48 2.62
CA ASN A 65 -10.43 17.46 3.61
C ASN A 65 -10.88 16.05 3.21
N SER A 66 -11.74 15.93 2.19
CA SER A 66 -12.20 14.66 1.64
C SER A 66 -11.82 14.54 0.15
N PRO A 67 -10.52 14.65 -0.20
CA PRO A 67 -10.09 14.64 -1.59
C PRO A 67 -10.40 13.31 -2.28
N ARG A 68 -10.75 13.39 -3.56
CA ARG A 68 -10.91 12.24 -4.46
C ARG A 68 -9.94 12.47 -5.63
N TRP A 69 -8.82 11.75 -5.62
CA TRP A 69 -7.75 11.97 -6.59
C TRP A 69 -8.00 11.20 -7.88
N SER A 70 -8.41 9.93 -7.76
CA SER A 70 -8.57 9.01 -8.90
C SER A 70 -7.33 8.96 -9.80
N GLU A 71 -6.15 9.08 -9.21
CA GLU A 71 -4.87 9.03 -9.92
C GLU A 71 -4.38 7.58 -10.02
N VAL A 72 -4.06 7.14 -11.24
CA VAL A 72 -3.56 5.79 -11.50
C VAL A 72 -2.06 5.83 -11.75
N ILE A 73 -1.34 4.94 -11.05
CA ILE A 73 0.12 4.85 -11.04
C ILE A 73 0.48 3.40 -11.40
N LYS A 74 1.39 3.22 -12.37
CA LYS A 74 1.93 1.90 -12.69
C LYS A 74 3.17 1.63 -11.84
N LEU A 75 3.22 0.48 -11.19
CA LEU A 75 4.30 0.03 -10.33
C LEU A 75 4.96 -1.25 -10.88
N PRO A 76 5.99 -1.13 -11.74
CA PRO A 76 6.70 -2.27 -12.34
C PRO A 76 7.71 -2.88 -11.35
N ILE A 77 7.21 -3.50 -10.28
CA ILE A 77 8.07 -4.01 -9.19
C ILE A 77 8.68 -5.36 -9.60
N PRO A 78 10.01 -5.56 -9.50
CA PRO A 78 10.62 -6.86 -9.77
C PRO A 78 10.05 -7.97 -8.88
N VAL A 79 9.77 -9.13 -9.47
CA VAL A 79 9.12 -10.27 -8.76
C VAL A 79 9.93 -10.72 -7.54
N ASP A 80 11.26 -10.71 -7.65
CA ASP A 80 12.22 -11.05 -6.60
C ASP A 80 12.25 -10.02 -5.45
N ARG A 81 11.87 -8.78 -5.72
CA ARG A 81 11.77 -7.70 -4.73
C ARG A 81 10.35 -7.52 -4.19
N PHE A 82 9.35 -8.17 -4.78
CA PHE A 82 7.94 -7.97 -4.42
C PHE A 82 7.65 -8.43 -2.98
N ARG A 83 8.19 -9.58 -2.57
CA ARG A 83 8.12 -10.03 -1.18
C ARG A 83 9.03 -9.16 -0.31
N GLY A 84 8.47 -8.59 0.75
CA GLY A 84 9.19 -7.66 1.63
C GLY A 84 9.11 -6.20 1.20
N SER A 85 8.53 -5.91 0.03
CA SER A 85 8.19 -4.54 -0.37
C SER A 85 6.83 -4.12 0.18
N HIS A 86 6.67 -2.81 0.40
CA HIS A 86 5.43 -2.18 0.81
C HIS A 86 5.27 -0.80 0.15
N LEU A 87 4.02 -0.34 0.10
CA LEU A 87 3.69 1.03 -0.28
C LEU A 87 3.66 1.89 0.98
N ARG A 88 4.22 3.09 0.90
CA ARG A 88 4.06 4.14 1.93
C ARG A 88 3.44 5.38 1.31
N PHE A 89 2.46 5.93 2.00
CA PHE A 89 1.71 7.11 1.62
C PHE A 89 1.92 8.17 2.68
N GLU A 90 2.56 9.28 2.33
CA GLU A 90 2.84 10.37 3.25
C GLU A 90 1.91 11.55 2.97
N PHE A 91 1.22 12.02 4.01
CA PHE A 91 0.25 13.10 3.89
C PHE A 91 0.87 14.41 4.35
N ARG A 92 1.01 15.36 3.42
CA ARG A 92 1.58 16.69 3.69
C ARG A 92 0.55 17.78 3.46
N HIS A 93 0.61 18.81 4.31
CA HIS A 93 -0.21 19.99 4.12
C HIS A 93 0.50 21.04 3.26
N CYS A 94 -0.14 21.44 2.18
CA CYS A 94 0.34 22.50 1.28
C CYS A 94 -0.21 23.87 1.70
N SER A 95 0.61 24.72 2.32
CA SER A 95 0.21 26.11 2.62
C SER A 95 0.04 26.89 1.31
N THR A 96 -0.98 27.74 1.24
CA THR A 96 -1.17 28.66 0.11
C THR A 96 -0.46 29.99 0.32
N LYS A 97 -0.01 30.26 1.55
CA LYS A 97 0.64 31.52 1.92
C LYS A 97 2.13 31.35 2.13
N ASP A 98 2.55 30.17 2.59
CA ASP A 98 3.95 29.87 2.87
C ASP A 98 4.52 28.97 1.77
N LYS A 99 5.60 29.42 1.13
CA LYS A 99 6.39 28.61 0.19
C LYS A 99 7.45 27.74 0.90
N GLY A 100 7.37 27.62 2.22
CA GLY A 100 8.27 26.79 3.01
C GLY A 100 8.04 25.29 2.77
N GLU A 101 8.80 24.47 3.48
CA GLU A 101 8.65 23.02 3.41
C GLU A 101 7.24 22.57 3.82
N LYS A 102 6.69 21.63 3.04
CA LYS A 102 5.37 21.07 3.31
C LYS A 102 5.45 20.19 4.55
N LYS A 103 4.60 20.47 5.54
CA LYS A 103 4.62 19.73 6.80
C LYS A 103 3.92 18.37 6.68
N LEU A 104 4.66 17.28 6.96
CA LEU A 104 4.09 15.95 7.20
C LEU A 104 3.19 15.99 8.44
N PHE A 105 2.00 15.40 8.34
CA PHE A 105 1.08 15.28 9.48
C PHE A 105 0.59 13.85 9.72
N GLY A 106 0.86 12.94 8.79
CA GLY A 106 0.53 11.54 8.95
C GLY A 106 0.94 10.71 7.74
N PHE A 107 0.76 9.41 7.87
CA PHE A 107 1.05 8.46 6.81
C PHE A 107 0.13 7.24 6.87
N SER A 108 0.07 6.51 5.77
CA SER A 108 -0.48 5.15 5.68
C SER A 108 0.55 4.25 5.00
N PHE A 109 0.40 2.95 5.13
CA PHE A 109 1.24 2.00 4.40
C PHE A 109 0.44 0.72 4.11
N THR A 110 0.94 -0.12 3.21
CA THR A 110 0.44 -1.50 3.07
C THR A 110 1.53 -2.41 2.50
N PRO A 111 1.78 -3.60 3.08
CA PRO A 111 2.61 -4.62 2.45
C PRO A 111 2.04 -5.04 1.09
N LEU A 112 2.92 -5.38 0.14
CA LEU A 112 2.48 -5.87 -1.17
C LEU A 112 2.17 -7.37 -1.17
N MET A 113 2.70 -8.11 -0.20
CA MET A 113 2.51 -9.55 -0.06
C MET A 113 2.07 -9.87 1.37
N ARG A 114 1.05 -10.70 1.50
CA ARG A 114 0.51 -11.21 2.76
C ARG A 114 1.41 -12.30 3.34
N GLU A 115 1.18 -12.65 4.61
CA GLU A 115 1.96 -13.66 5.31
C GLU A 115 1.88 -15.04 4.64
N ASP A 116 0.70 -15.40 4.12
CA ASP A 116 0.47 -16.63 3.35
C ASP A 116 1.22 -16.67 2.00
N GLY A 117 1.81 -15.55 1.59
CA GLY A 117 2.59 -15.38 0.37
C GLY A 117 1.77 -14.99 -0.86
N THR A 118 0.45 -14.80 -0.72
CA THR A 118 -0.37 -14.18 -1.77
C THR A 118 -0.11 -12.68 -1.84
N THR A 119 -0.30 -12.07 -3.00
CA THR A 119 -0.16 -10.62 -3.13
C THR A 119 -1.39 -9.89 -2.57
N LEU A 120 -1.25 -8.60 -2.36
CA LEU A 120 -2.37 -7.68 -2.10
C LEU A 120 -3.48 -7.89 -3.15
N SER A 121 -4.75 -7.93 -2.71
CA SER A 121 -5.91 -8.26 -3.54
C SER A 121 -6.28 -7.14 -4.53
N ASP A 122 -6.97 -7.51 -5.61
CA ASP A 122 -7.51 -6.56 -6.59
C ASP A 122 -8.83 -5.96 -6.07
N GLU A 123 -8.74 -5.02 -5.14
CA GLU A 123 -9.89 -4.39 -4.50
C GLU A 123 -9.57 -2.97 -4.02
N SER A 124 -10.57 -2.30 -3.43
CA SER A 124 -10.37 -1.05 -2.68
C SER A 124 -9.97 -1.40 -1.24
N HIS A 125 -8.88 -0.80 -0.77
CA HIS A 125 -8.29 -1.02 0.55
C HIS A 125 -8.52 0.22 1.41
N GLU A 126 -9.21 0.06 2.54
CA GLU A 126 -9.33 1.09 3.57
C GLU A 126 -8.12 1.03 4.51
N LEU A 127 -7.20 1.99 4.34
CA LEU A 127 -5.99 2.09 5.12
C LEU A 127 -6.17 3.07 6.28
N TYR A 128 -5.58 2.71 7.41
CA TYR A 128 -5.49 3.58 8.58
C TYR A 128 -4.52 4.72 8.36
N VAL A 129 -4.87 5.88 8.91
CA VAL A 129 -3.99 7.05 8.95
C VAL A 129 -3.31 7.12 10.31
N TYR A 130 -1.98 7.03 10.31
CA TYR A 130 -1.15 7.21 11.49
C TYR A 130 -0.67 8.65 11.58
N LYS A 131 -0.82 9.28 12.74
CA LYS A 131 -0.30 10.61 13.02
C LYS A 131 1.22 10.56 13.11
N CYS A 132 1.89 11.46 12.41
CA CYS A 132 3.34 11.55 12.38
C CYS A 132 3.77 12.98 12.06
N ASP A 133 4.74 13.49 12.81
CA ASP A 133 5.54 14.63 12.41
C ASP A 133 6.89 14.09 11.87
N GLU A 134 7.58 14.84 11.00
CA GLU A 134 8.91 14.44 10.52
C GLU A 134 9.89 14.37 11.70
N ASN A 135 10.36 13.16 12.01
CA ASN A 135 11.35 12.90 13.04
C ASN A 135 12.18 11.64 12.71
N THR A 136 13.25 11.42 13.47
CA THR A 136 14.16 10.27 13.31
C THR A 136 13.46 8.91 13.50
N LEU A 137 12.34 8.86 14.22
CA LEU A 137 11.57 7.63 14.41
C LEU A 137 10.87 7.22 13.11
N PHE A 138 10.38 8.18 12.33
CA PHE A 138 9.72 7.90 11.05
C PHE A 138 10.65 7.28 10.01
N SER A 139 11.94 7.61 10.07
CA SER A 139 12.97 6.97 9.23
C SER A 139 13.21 5.50 9.59
N ASN A 140 12.78 5.03 10.76
CA ASN A 140 12.91 3.64 11.17
C ASN A 140 11.65 2.84 10.79
N HIS A 141 11.69 2.26 9.59
CA HIS A 141 10.58 1.53 8.96
C HIS A 141 10.07 0.35 9.81
N ALA A 142 10.94 -0.30 10.59
CA ALA A 142 10.57 -1.40 11.47
C ALA A 142 9.55 -0.98 12.53
N LEU A 143 9.49 0.30 12.90
CA LEU A 143 8.58 0.81 13.93
C LEU A 143 7.12 0.88 13.46
N TYR A 144 6.88 1.06 12.16
CA TYR A 144 5.51 1.08 11.64
C TYR A 144 5.11 -0.22 10.95
N LEU A 145 6.04 -0.99 10.39
CA LEU A 145 5.70 -2.24 9.68
C LEU A 145 5.05 -3.31 10.59
N GLY A 146 5.27 -3.23 11.90
CA GLY A 146 4.57 -4.07 12.88
C GLY A 146 3.19 -3.55 13.31
N LEU A 147 2.74 -2.42 12.79
CA LEU A 147 1.42 -1.86 13.10
C LEU A 147 0.37 -2.40 12.11
N PRO A 148 -0.91 -2.50 12.50
CA PRO A 148 -1.98 -2.85 11.55
C PRO A 148 -2.12 -1.78 10.47
N CYS A 149 -2.20 -2.13 9.18
CA CYS A 149 -2.47 -1.12 8.15
C CYS A 149 -3.96 -0.96 7.84
N CYS A 150 -4.78 -1.98 8.11
CA CYS A 150 -6.22 -2.01 7.82
C CYS A 150 -7.03 -2.75 8.89
N LYS A 151 -8.33 -2.93 8.66
CA LYS A 151 -9.25 -3.61 9.58
C LYS A 151 -8.95 -5.10 9.71
N GLU A 152 -8.58 -5.76 8.63
CA GLU A 152 -8.27 -7.19 8.60
C GLU A 152 -7.06 -7.52 9.49
N ASP A 153 -6.03 -6.68 9.46
CA ASP A 153 -4.82 -6.84 10.28
C ASP A 153 -5.10 -6.60 11.78
N PHE A 154 -5.99 -5.66 12.10
CA PHE A 154 -6.30 -5.31 13.48
C PHE A 154 -6.90 -6.48 14.26
N ASN A 155 -7.70 -7.32 13.59
CA ASN A 155 -8.30 -8.51 14.21
C ASN A 155 -7.30 -9.67 14.35
N SER A 156 -6.23 -9.66 13.55
CA SER A 156 -5.22 -10.70 13.53
C SER A 156 -4.09 -10.45 14.55
N CYS A 157 -3.94 -9.21 15.01
CA CYS A 157 -2.88 -8.80 15.95
C CYS A 157 -3.40 -8.78 17.40
N SER A 158 -3.31 -9.92 18.10
CA SER A 158 -3.73 -10.06 19.51
C SER A 158 -2.80 -9.37 20.53
N SER A 159 -1.67 -8.82 20.10
CA SER A 159 -0.64 -8.24 20.99
C SER A 159 -0.08 -6.93 20.43
N LEU A 160 -0.95 -5.94 20.23
CA LEU A 160 -0.50 -4.57 20.00
C LEU A 160 0.36 -4.14 21.19
N PRO A 161 1.60 -3.65 20.97
CA PRO A 161 2.42 -3.16 22.08
C PRO A 161 1.70 -2.02 22.79
N SER A 162 1.76 -2.00 24.12
CA SER A 162 1.01 -1.09 25.00
C SER A 162 1.27 0.40 24.73
N SER A 163 2.33 0.72 23.98
CA SER A 163 2.65 2.05 23.48
C SER A 163 3.01 1.95 21.99
N LEU A 164 2.06 2.22 21.11
CA LEU A 164 2.33 2.33 19.68
C LEU A 164 3.17 3.58 19.42
N VAL A 165 4.29 3.44 18.69
CA VAL A 165 5.18 4.55 18.33
C VAL A 165 4.43 5.63 17.53
N PHE A 166 3.51 5.19 16.67
CA PHE A 166 2.64 6.06 15.89
C PHE A 166 1.18 5.88 16.31
N GLN A 167 0.50 6.99 16.57
CA GLN A 167 -0.90 6.97 16.98
C GLN A 167 -1.82 6.87 15.76
N ARG A 168 -2.64 5.82 15.71
CA ARG A 168 -3.71 5.70 14.70
C ARG A 168 -4.80 6.77 14.92
N SER A 169 -5.21 7.45 13.87
CA SER A 169 -6.40 8.31 13.88
C SER A 169 -7.68 7.46 13.86
N ALA A 170 -8.65 7.77 14.73
CA ALA A 170 -9.95 7.10 14.74
C ALA A 170 -10.97 7.70 13.76
N LYS A 171 -10.62 8.82 13.13
CA LYS A 171 -11.54 9.65 12.32
C LYS A 171 -11.03 9.95 10.93
N GLU A 172 -9.85 9.46 10.60
CA GLU A 172 -9.23 9.68 9.29
C GLU A 172 -8.93 8.33 8.66
N ASN A 173 -9.25 8.21 7.38
CA ASN A 173 -9.06 7.00 6.59
C ASN A 173 -8.57 7.39 5.20
N PHE A 174 -7.86 6.47 4.56
CA PHE A 174 -7.34 6.65 3.22
C PHE A 174 -7.64 5.42 2.39
N TRP A 175 -8.10 5.60 1.16
CA TRP A 175 -8.46 4.50 0.27
C TRP A 175 -7.57 4.48 -0.96
N ILE A 176 -7.07 3.29 -1.24
CA ILE A 176 -6.40 2.96 -2.50
C ILE A 176 -7.15 1.83 -3.18
N GLN A 177 -6.98 1.70 -4.48
CA GLN A 177 -7.37 0.49 -5.19
C GLN A 177 -6.16 -0.10 -5.88
N THR A 178 -6.04 -1.43 -5.87
CA THR A 178 -4.96 -2.11 -6.57
C THR A 178 -5.48 -3.04 -7.65
N GLN A 179 -4.68 -3.23 -8.69
CA GLN A 179 -4.93 -4.21 -9.75
C GLN A 179 -3.61 -4.81 -10.22
N LEU A 180 -3.43 -6.11 -10.01
CA LEU A 180 -2.22 -6.83 -10.37
C LEU A 180 -2.35 -7.51 -11.74
N SER A 181 -1.40 -7.23 -12.61
CA SER A 181 -1.21 -7.94 -13.88
C SER A 181 0.10 -8.72 -13.83
N SER A 182 0.04 -9.98 -13.38
CA SER A 182 1.22 -10.81 -13.15
C SER A 182 1.09 -12.21 -13.71
N THR A 183 2.14 -12.70 -14.37
CA THR A 183 2.27 -14.12 -14.78
C THR A 183 3.06 -14.96 -13.77
N LYS A 184 3.47 -14.36 -12.64
CA LYS A 184 4.35 -15.00 -11.64
C LYS A 184 3.81 -14.96 -10.22
N LEU A 185 2.94 -14.00 -9.93
CA LEU A 185 2.37 -13.79 -8.61
C LEU A 185 0.87 -14.10 -8.65
N THR A 186 0.32 -14.53 -7.51
CA THR A 186 -1.11 -14.87 -7.40
C THR A 186 -1.70 -14.31 -6.11
N GLN A 187 -2.99 -14.03 -6.17
CA GLN A 187 -3.81 -13.56 -5.06
C GLN A 187 -4.60 -14.70 -4.40
N ASN A 188 -4.57 -15.91 -4.99
CA ASN A 188 -5.30 -17.06 -4.51
C ASN A 188 -4.36 -18.03 -3.79
N VAL A 189 -4.70 -18.37 -2.55
CA VAL A 189 -3.89 -19.24 -1.68
C VAL A 189 -3.81 -20.68 -2.20
N ASP A 190 -4.85 -21.20 -2.84
CA ASP A 190 -4.89 -22.56 -3.38
C ASP A 190 -4.05 -22.67 -4.66
N LEU A 191 -4.09 -21.65 -5.53
CA LEU A 191 -3.18 -21.54 -6.68
C LEU A 191 -1.73 -21.45 -6.20
N LEU A 192 -1.45 -20.64 -5.17
CA LEU A 192 -0.10 -20.53 -4.60
C LEU A 192 0.38 -21.86 -4.01
N ALA A 193 -0.49 -22.57 -3.28
CA ALA A 193 -0.19 -23.87 -2.71
C ALA A 193 0.11 -24.90 -3.81
N LEU A 194 -0.66 -24.88 -4.90
CA LEU A 194 -0.39 -25.72 -6.07
C LEU A 194 0.94 -25.36 -6.73
N LEU A 195 1.26 -24.08 -6.93
CA LEU A 195 2.56 -23.68 -7.50
C LEU A 195 3.74 -24.13 -6.63
N LYS A 196 3.53 -24.23 -5.32
CA LYS A 196 4.52 -24.69 -4.34
C LYS A 196 4.36 -26.18 -3.97
N TRP A 197 3.60 -26.97 -4.73
CA TRP A 197 3.24 -28.34 -4.35
C TRP A 197 4.43 -29.24 -4.03
N LYS A 198 5.57 -29.04 -4.70
CA LYS A 198 6.79 -29.83 -4.47
C LYS A 198 7.33 -29.71 -3.04
N ALA A 199 7.02 -28.61 -2.33
CA ALA A 199 7.39 -28.44 -0.93
C ALA A 199 6.51 -29.29 0.01
N HIS A 200 5.29 -29.65 -0.42
CA HIS A 200 4.30 -30.39 0.37
C HIS A 200 3.57 -31.43 -0.51
N PRO A 201 4.28 -32.45 -1.03
CA PRO A 201 3.73 -33.42 -1.99
C PRO A 201 2.60 -34.27 -1.41
N ASP A 202 2.55 -34.42 -0.09
CA ASP A 202 1.51 -35.10 0.67
C ASP A 202 0.15 -34.40 0.61
N ARG A 203 0.13 -33.07 0.40
CA ARG A 203 -1.11 -32.26 0.40
C ARG A 203 -1.71 -32.06 -0.99
N VAL A 204 -1.11 -32.64 -2.03
CA VAL A 204 -1.48 -32.39 -3.44
C VAL A 204 -2.93 -32.73 -3.72
N MET A 205 -3.42 -33.89 -3.26
CA MET A 205 -4.80 -34.31 -3.52
C MET A 205 -5.81 -33.36 -2.89
N ASP A 206 -5.54 -32.86 -1.69
CA ASP A 206 -6.38 -31.87 -1.02
C ASP A 206 -6.36 -30.51 -1.74
N ILE A 207 -5.18 -30.08 -2.20
CA ILE A 207 -5.02 -28.85 -2.99
C ILE A 207 -5.82 -28.94 -4.30
N LEU A 208 -5.72 -30.06 -5.02
CA LEU A 208 -6.47 -30.30 -6.25
C LEU A 208 -7.98 -30.36 -5.99
N GLY A 209 -8.40 -30.92 -4.85
CA GLY A 209 -9.80 -30.91 -4.41
C GLY A 209 -10.35 -29.49 -4.26
N ARG A 210 -9.60 -28.61 -3.60
CA ARG A 210 -9.96 -27.19 -3.43
C ARG A 210 -9.92 -26.40 -4.73
N LEU A 211 -8.96 -26.70 -5.60
CA LEU A 211 -8.79 -26.03 -6.90
C LEU A 211 -10.04 -26.11 -7.80
N ARG A 212 -10.85 -27.17 -7.66
CA ARG A 212 -12.13 -27.32 -8.38
C ARG A 212 -13.13 -26.20 -8.10
N HIS A 213 -12.94 -25.45 -7.03
CA HIS A 213 -13.80 -24.35 -6.61
C HIS A 213 -13.21 -22.98 -6.94
N VAL A 214 -11.98 -22.92 -7.47
CA VAL A 214 -11.34 -21.68 -7.91
C VAL A 214 -11.99 -21.23 -9.21
N SER A 215 -12.28 -19.92 -9.30
CA SER A 215 -12.92 -19.35 -10.48
C SER A 215 -11.99 -19.41 -11.69
N GLY A 216 -12.56 -19.60 -12.89
CA GLY A 216 -11.77 -19.63 -14.12
C GLY A 216 -11.02 -18.32 -14.40
N GLU A 217 -11.56 -17.19 -13.95
CA GLU A 217 -10.92 -15.87 -14.11
C GLU A 217 -9.59 -15.78 -13.35
N GLU A 218 -9.47 -16.39 -12.18
CA GLU A 218 -8.21 -16.42 -11.42
C GLU A 218 -7.14 -17.34 -12.05
N ILE A 219 -7.55 -18.30 -12.86
CA ILE A 219 -6.66 -19.25 -13.54
C ILE A 219 -6.06 -18.64 -14.82
N VAL A 220 -6.76 -17.70 -15.46
CA VAL A 220 -6.44 -17.17 -16.80
C VAL A 220 -6.00 -15.68 -16.76
N LYS A 221 -5.61 -15.16 -15.58
CA LYS A 221 -5.12 -13.77 -15.43
C LYS A 221 -3.83 -13.48 -16.20
#